data_AF-A0A9W6ACF9-F1
#
_entry.id   AF-A0A9W6ACF9-F1
#
_cell.length_a   1.000
_cell.length_b   1.000
_cell.length_c   1.000
_cell.angle_alpha   90.00
_cell.angle_beta   90.00
_cell.angle_gamma   90.00
#
_symmetry.space_group_name_H-M   'P 1'
#
loop_
_entity.id
_entity.type
_entity.pdbx_description
1 polymer ?
#
loop_
_entity_poly.entity_id
_entity_poly.type
_entity_poly.pdbx_seq_one_letter_code
_entity_poly.pdbx_strand_id
1 'polypeptide(L)'
;MEQFIDIVYQYFPRLDTLRNMDRPQVPAANSDIPPSNLSPVDNFLRNNPELYRGLEKAALAPLRVEEDLRRRLQRLKRSEELMGLELARKKSDIRSLTQQIQALNFQPNIICDDDIAQNMGRLLQRLRNWINVHFRNPDNLDKLAQDLEHNGSTFIPKGPHEIRAFIASTVSQTLFERIFSSYLLGIPNEESGRFASIAATLRENCPEHVEHRWRTATSIAVERLSDEPSDINTVVAQVEMNFTQYFSVEPPIAGMRLCPLVRECMQFRRKLDRQQGRYHFFHSSPGTIFNRNHMRQAIPFQELAGRVQCTLWPGVYKELTSGALVVIPETVLAEKDAGHESSTDTEVPETLVPDLQDALDELSDSGERVDDDVSSRDLALDAELGGDPE
;
A
#
# COMPACT_ATOMS: atom_id res chain seq x y z
N MET A 1 12.00 41.59 -21.69
CA MET A 1 11.58 41.28 -23.08
C MET A 1 11.60 42.53 -23.98
N GLU A 2 12.32 43.59 -23.60
CA GLU A 2 12.49 44.80 -24.43
C GLU A 2 13.94 44.93 -24.96
N GLN A 3 14.91 44.19 -24.43
CA GLN A 3 16.31 44.24 -24.88
C GLN A 3 16.64 43.35 -26.11
N PHE A 4 15.67 42.59 -26.63
CA PHE A 4 15.86 41.78 -27.84
C PHE A 4 15.30 42.44 -29.11
N ILE A 5 14.51 43.51 -28.96
CA ILE A 5 13.96 44.28 -30.09
C ILE A 5 15.02 45.21 -30.66
N ASP A 6 15.94 45.73 -29.84
CA ASP A 6 17.01 46.65 -30.29
C ASP A 6 18.12 45.97 -31.11
N ILE A 7 18.35 44.65 -30.94
CA ILE A 7 19.40 43.94 -31.68
C ILE A 7 18.98 43.62 -33.13
N VAL A 8 17.68 43.46 -33.38
CA VAL A 8 17.17 43.15 -34.74
C VAL A 8 17.12 44.40 -35.62
N TYR A 9 16.94 45.59 -35.04
CA TYR A 9 16.95 46.86 -35.78
C TYR A 9 18.33 47.31 -36.24
N GLN A 10 19.41 46.80 -35.63
CA GLN A 10 20.78 47.17 -35.99
C GLN A 10 21.34 46.42 -37.21
N TYR A 11 20.72 45.32 -37.67
CA TYR A 11 21.28 44.45 -38.71
C TYR A 11 20.50 44.38 -40.04
N PHE A 12 19.32 45.01 -40.19
CA PHE A 12 18.57 44.99 -41.47
C PHE A 12 17.88 46.34 -41.80
N PRO A 13 18.55 47.31 -42.45
CA PRO A 13 17.97 48.62 -42.77
C PRO A 13 17.12 48.64 -44.05
N ARG A 14 16.48 47.54 -44.46
CA ARG A 14 15.78 47.43 -45.76
C ARG A 14 14.33 46.92 -45.69
N LEU A 15 13.61 47.22 -44.61
CA LEU A 15 12.20 46.84 -44.46
C LEU A 15 11.19 48.00 -44.49
N ASP A 16 11.54 49.13 -45.12
CA ASP A 16 10.60 50.24 -45.37
C ASP A 16 10.22 50.44 -46.85
N THR A 17 10.73 49.62 -47.78
CA THR A 17 10.47 49.80 -49.22
C THR A 17 9.31 48.96 -49.77
N LEU A 18 8.58 48.19 -48.95
CA LEU A 18 7.50 47.32 -49.43
C LEU A 18 6.14 47.57 -48.75
N ARG A 19 5.93 48.77 -48.16
CA ARG A 19 4.63 49.16 -47.58
C ARG A 19 3.97 50.36 -48.25
N ASN A 20 4.52 50.87 -49.35
CA ASN A 20 3.97 52.02 -50.09
C ASN A 20 3.88 51.74 -51.59
N MET A 21 3.16 50.71 -52.01
CA MET A 21 2.71 50.60 -53.41
C MET A 21 1.37 49.87 -53.45
N ASP A 22 0.30 50.54 -53.00
CA ASP A 22 -1.04 50.31 -53.54
C ASP A 22 -2.04 51.34 -52.99
N ARG A 23 -2.27 52.42 -53.75
CA ARG A 23 -3.61 52.85 -54.23
C ARG A 23 -3.54 54.15 -55.05
N PRO A 24 -4.52 54.38 -55.95
CA PRO A 24 -4.30 54.95 -57.27
C PRO A 24 -4.69 56.43 -57.35
N GLN A 25 -3.94 57.23 -58.12
CA GLN A 25 -4.39 58.55 -58.58
C GLN A 25 -4.02 58.77 -60.06
N VAL A 26 -5.09 58.74 -60.88
CA VAL A 26 -5.38 59.52 -62.09
C VAL A 26 -4.19 60.01 -62.95
N PRO A 27 -4.01 59.51 -64.19
CA PRO A 27 -3.09 60.14 -65.14
C PRO A 27 -3.73 61.40 -65.74
N ALA A 28 -3.01 62.51 -65.60
CA ALA A 28 -3.28 63.77 -66.29
C ALA A 28 -3.02 63.66 -67.80
N ALA A 29 -3.78 64.47 -68.53
CA ALA A 29 -3.80 64.56 -69.98
C ALA A 29 -2.48 65.05 -70.60
N ASN A 30 -2.28 64.60 -71.85
CA ASN A 30 -1.49 65.21 -72.91
C ASN A 30 0.05 65.15 -72.80
N SER A 31 0.61 64.09 -73.38
CA SER A 31 1.77 64.23 -74.25
C SER A 31 1.70 63.18 -75.38
N ASP A 32 1.86 63.67 -76.60
CA ASP A 32 1.75 62.94 -77.85
C ASP A 32 2.71 61.74 -77.94
N ILE A 33 2.15 60.55 -78.14
CA ILE A 33 2.88 59.33 -78.49
C ILE A 33 2.35 58.86 -79.86
N PRO A 34 3.22 58.65 -80.87
CA PRO A 34 2.81 58.26 -82.22
C PRO A 34 2.23 56.83 -82.26
N PRO A 35 1.42 56.49 -83.28
CA PRO A 35 0.55 55.31 -83.24
C PRO A 35 1.34 54.00 -83.39
N SER A 36 1.21 53.17 -82.36
CA SER A 36 0.97 51.73 -82.41
C SER A 36 1.24 51.00 -83.73
N ASN A 37 2.43 50.43 -83.90
CA ASN A 37 2.57 49.14 -84.60
C ASN A 37 2.22 48.03 -83.59
N LEU A 38 0.93 47.87 -83.30
CA LEU A 38 0.43 46.70 -82.57
C LEU A 38 0.67 45.47 -83.45
N SER A 39 1.19 44.40 -82.85
CA SER A 39 1.36 43.11 -83.53
C SER A 39 0.03 42.72 -84.20
N PRO A 40 0.04 42.05 -85.38
CA PRO A 40 -1.19 41.53 -86.01
C PRO A 40 -2.06 40.71 -85.03
N VAL A 41 -1.40 40.08 -84.06
CA VAL A 41 -2.02 39.33 -82.96
C VAL A 41 -2.75 40.25 -81.97
N ASP A 42 -2.18 41.40 -81.63
CA ASP A 42 -2.78 42.34 -80.67
C ASP A 42 -4.02 43.03 -81.25
N ASN A 43 -4.02 43.35 -82.55
CA ASN A 43 -5.22 43.86 -83.25
C ASN A 43 -6.32 42.80 -83.36
N PHE A 44 -5.97 41.52 -83.55
CA PHE A 44 -6.93 40.42 -83.61
C PHE A 44 -7.58 40.11 -82.24
N LEU A 45 -6.78 40.17 -81.17
CA LEU A 45 -7.24 39.98 -79.80
C LEU A 45 -8.11 41.15 -79.31
N ARG A 46 -7.81 42.38 -79.74
CA ARG A 46 -8.61 43.57 -79.42
C ARG A 46 -10.00 43.55 -80.05
N ASN A 47 -10.14 42.91 -81.21
CA ASN A 47 -11.41 42.74 -81.93
C ASN A 47 -12.23 41.52 -81.47
N ASN A 48 -11.68 40.64 -80.63
CA ASN A 48 -12.34 39.44 -80.12
C ASN A 48 -12.15 39.31 -78.59
N PRO A 49 -12.85 40.12 -77.79
CA PRO A 49 -12.63 40.21 -76.34
C PRO A 49 -12.90 38.90 -75.59
N GLU A 50 -13.83 38.08 -76.08
CA GLU A 50 -14.13 36.76 -75.50
C GLU A 50 -12.99 35.75 -75.73
N LEU A 51 -12.28 35.85 -76.86
CA LEU A 51 -11.14 34.99 -77.17
C LEU A 51 -9.91 35.39 -76.35
N TYR A 52 -9.69 36.70 -76.16
CA TYR A 52 -8.67 37.20 -75.23
C TYR A 52 -8.95 36.77 -73.79
N ARG A 53 -10.18 36.93 -73.30
CA ARG A 53 -10.60 36.48 -71.96
C ARG A 53 -10.49 34.96 -71.80
N GLY A 54 -10.82 34.20 -72.85
CA GLY A 54 -10.67 32.73 -72.87
C GLY A 54 -9.20 32.30 -72.80
N LEU A 55 -8.32 32.94 -73.56
CA LEU A 55 -6.87 32.69 -73.54
C LEU A 55 -6.22 33.14 -72.24
N GLU A 56 -6.61 34.29 -71.69
CA GLU A 56 -6.19 34.77 -70.38
C GLU A 56 -6.61 33.79 -69.28
N LYS A 57 -7.86 33.31 -69.30
CA LYS A 57 -8.36 32.30 -68.37
C LYS A 57 -7.63 30.96 -68.52
N ALA A 58 -7.31 30.54 -69.74
CA ALA A 58 -6.56 29.32 -70.01
C ALA A 58 -5.09 29.44 -69.58
N ALA A 59 -4.45 30.59 -69.80
CA ALA A 59 -3.08 30.87 -69.37
C ALA A 59 -2.96 30.99 -67.85
N LEU A 60 -3.98 31.52 -67.17
CA LEU A 60 -4.03 31.63 -65.71
C LEU A 60 -4.52 30.36 -65.01
N ALA A 61 -5.13 29.41 -65.70
CA ALA A 61 -5.68 28.19 -65.08
C ALA A 61 -4.58 27.31 -64.42
N PRO A 62 -3.43 27.03 -65.05
CA PRO A 62 -2.34 26.30 -64.41
C PRO A 62 -1.80 27.02 -63.17
N LEU A 63 -1.64 28.34 -63.25
CA LEU A 63 -1.17 29.17 -62.13
C LEU A 63 -2.13 29.17 -60.94
N ARG A 64 -3.45 29.14 -61.20
CA ARG A 64 -4.47 29.02 -60.15
C ARG A 64 -4.43 27.66 -59.46
N VAL A 65 -4.27 26.58 -60.23
CA VAL A 65 -4.17 25.22 -59.68
C VAL A 65 -2.89 25.06 -58.85
N GLU A 66 -1.77 25.60 -59.32
CA GLU A 66 -0.50 25.59 -58.60
C GLU A 66 -0.59 26.39 -57.28
N GLU A 67 -1.20 27.57 -57.31
CA GLU A 67 -1.41 28.40 -56.12
C GLU A 67 -2.37 27.74 -55.12
N ASP A 68 -3.43 27.07 -55.59
CA ASP A 68 -4.36 26.32 -54.75
C ASP A 68 -3.67 25.10 -54.11
N LEU A 69 -2.85 24.38 -54.87
CA LEU A 69 -2.05 23.26 -54.35
C LEU A 69 -1.06 23.75 -53.30
N ARG A 70 -0.36 24.87 -53.57
CA ARG A 70 0.57 25.51 -52.62
C ARG A 70 -0.13 25.88 -51.32
N ARG A 71 -1.32 26.47 -51.38
CA ARG A 71 -2.13 26.83 -50.20
C ARG A 71 -2.60 25.59 -49.44
N ARG A 72 -3.02 24.54 -50.13
CA ARG A 72 -3.43 23.27 -49.50
C ARG A 72 -2.26 22.61 -48.76
N LEU A 73 -1.09 22.52 -49.40
CA LEU A 73 0.14 22.01 -48.78
C LEU A 73 0.53 22.85 -47.57
N GLN A 74 0.43 24.18 -47.65
CA GLN A 74 0.73 25.05 -46.52
C GLN A 74 -0.24 24.85 -45.35
N ARG A 75 -1.54 24.62 -45.61
CA ARG A 75 -2.53 24.31 -44.56
C ARG A 75 -2.26 22.94 -43.92
N LEU A 76 -1.93 21.92 -44.73
CA LEU A 76 -1.59 20.59 -44.23
C LEU A 76 -0.35 20.65 -43.34
N LYS A 77 0.70 21.33 -43.78
CA LYS A 77 1.93 21.50 -42.99
C LYS A 77 1.68 22.21 -41.67
N ARG A 78 0.90 23.30 -41.68
CA ARG A 78 0.50 23.99 -40.44
C ARG A 78 -0.33 23.10 -39.52
N SER A 79 -1.25 22.31 -40.08
CA SER A 79 -2.07 21.36 -39.30
C SER A 79 -1.19 20.29 -38.66
N GLU A 80 -0.22 19.75 -39.40
CA GLU A 80 0.73 18.76 -38.91
C GLU A 80 1.63 19.34 -37.81
N GLU A 81 2.13 20.56 -37.99
CA GLU A 81 2.90 21.27 -36.97
C GLU A 81 2.08 21.51 -35.69
N LEU A 82 0.82 21.94 -35.81
CA LEU A 82 -0.08 22.13 -34.67
C LEU A 82 -0.38 20.82 -33.95
N MET A 83 -0.67 19.74 -34.68
CA MET A 83 -0.88 18.42 -34.11
C MET A 83 0.37 17.89 -33.44
N GLY A 84 1.55 18.13 -34.03
CA GLY A 84 2.84 17.78 -33.45
C GLY A 84 3.10 18.49 -32.12
N LEU A 85 2.77 19.78 -32.04
CA LEU A 85 2.87 20.56 -30.80
C LEU A 85 1.88 20.07 -29.73
N GLU A 86 0.64 19.79 -30.11
CA GLU A 86 -0.38 19.26 -29.18
C GLU A 86 0.02 17.88 -28.65
N LEU A 87 0.53 17.00 -29.52
CA LEU A 87 1.00 15.68 -29.14
C LEU A 87 2.25 15.74 -28.25
N ALA A 88 3.17 16.67 -28.52
CA ALA A 88 4.33 16.92 -27.66
C ALA A 88 3.89 17.41 -26.27
N ARG A 89 2.91 18.32 -26.21
CA ARG A 89 2.32 18.79 -24.96
C ARG A 89 1.66 17.66 -24.17
N LYS A 90 0.76 16.89 -24.80
CA LYS A 90 0.09 15.73 -24.16
C LYS A 90 1.11 14.71 -23.66
N LYS A 91 2.16 14.41 -24.43
CA LYS A 91 3.26 13.53 -23.98
C LYS A 91 3.99 14.09 -22.76
N SER A 92 4.19 15.41 -22.69
CA SER A 92 4.79 16.05 -21.52
C SER A 92 3.89 15.95 -20.30
N ASP A 93 2.58 16.20 -20.47
CA ASP A 93 1.59 16.10 -19.40
C ASP A 93 1.51 14.67 -18.86
N ILE A 94 1.46 13.66 -19.74
CA ILE A 94 1.49 12.24 -19.35
C ILE A 94 2.75 11.92 -18.54
N ARG A 95 3.94 12.36 -18.98
CA ARG A 95 5.18 12.12 -18.22
C ARG A 95 5.12 12.78 -16.85
N SER A 96 4.64 14.02 -16.77
CA SER A 96 4.53 14.74 -15.50
C SER A 96 3.54 14.05 -14.55
N LEU A 97 2.37 13.66 -15.03
CA LEU A 97 1.38 12.95 -14.25
C LEU A 97 1.89 11.57 -13.81
N THR A 98 2.57 10.82 -14.68
CA THR A 98 3.20 9.55 -14.31
C THR A 98 4.26 9.75 -13.23
N GLN A 99 5.09 10.79 -13.33
CA GLN A 99 6.08 11.11 -12.30
C GLN A 99 5.42 11.51 -10.98
N GLN A 100 4.33 12.29 -11.02
CA GLN A 100 3.56 12.62 -9.82
C GLN A 100 2.93 11.38 -9.19
N ILE A 101 2.34 10.48 -9.99
CA ILE A 101 1.79 9.21 -9.52
C ILE A 101 2.88 8.35 -8.88
N GLN A 102 4.06 8.25 -9.51
CA GLN A 102 5.19 7.51 -8.96
C GLN A 102 5.71 8.14 -7.65
N ALA A 103 5.78 9.47 -7.57
CA ALA A 103 6.15 10.17 -6.35
C ALA A 103 5.13 10.00 -5.22
N LEU A 104 3.84 9.87 -5.56
CA LEU A 104 2.75 9.61 -4.62
C LEU A 104 2.65 8.13 -4.22
N ASN A 105 3.14 7.21 -5.06
CA ASN A 105 3.20 5.79 -4.76
C ASN A 105 4.39 5.49 -3.85
N PHE A 106 4.28 5.87 -2.58
CA PHE A 106 5.10 5.27 -1.53
C PHE A 106 4.75 3.77 -1.49
N GLN A 107 5.70 2.93 -1.90
CA GLN A 107 5.58 1.48 -1.74
C GLN A 107 6.35 1.09 -0.47
N PRO A 108 5.66 0.70 0.62
CA PRO A 108 6.33 0.04 1.73
C PRO A 108 7.00 -1.24 1.21
N ASN A 109 8.07 -1.69 1.89
CA ASN A 109 8.70 -2.96 1.54
C ASN A 109 7.67 -4.09 1.75
N ILE A 110 7.06 -4.55 0.67
CA ILE A 110 5.98 -5.54 0.69
C ILE A 110 6.59 -6.89 1.06
N ILE A 111 6.03 -7.55 2.06
CA ILE A 111 6.44 -8.88 2.49
C ILE A 111 5.30 -9.87 2.28
N CYS A 112 5.62 -11.09 1.86
CA CYS A 112 4.63 -12.15 1.72
C CYS A 112 4.44 -12.93 3.02
N ASP A 113 3.40 -13.76 3.07
CA ASP A 113 3.05 -14.57 4.24
C ASP A 113 4.21 -15.52 4.66
N ASP A 114 4.99 -16.04 3.69
CA ASP A 114 6.18 -16.85 3.96
C ASP A 114 7.32 -16.04 4.62
N ASP A 115 7.55 -14.80 4.19
CA ASP A 115 8.53 -13.90 4.80
C ASP A 115 8.15 -13.57 6.24
N ILE A 116 6.85 -13.40 6.51
CA ILE A 116 6.29 -13.18 7.85
C ILE A 116 6.58 -14.41 8.72
N ALA A 117 6.28 -15.62 8.23
CA ALA A 117 6.56 -16.88 8.92
C ALA A 117 8.04 -17.06 9.22
N GLN A 118 8.92 -16.79 8.24
CA GLN A 118 10.37 -16.88 8.42
C GLN A 118 10.89 -15.89 9.47
N ASN A 119 10.43 -14.63 9.43
CA ASN A 119 10.83 -13.62 10.41
C ASN A 119 10.38 -13.98 11.82
N MET A 120 9.14 -14.43 11.98
CA MET A 120 8.64 -14.89 13.29
C MET A 120 9.40 -16.09 13.83
N GLY A 121 9.72 -17.08 12.98
CA GLY A 121 10.56 -18.20 13.36
C GLY A 121 11.96 -17.76 13.80
N ARG A 122 12.57 -16.79 13.10
CA ARG A 122 13.86 -16.20 13.47
C ARG A 122 13.81 -15.48 14.81
N LEU A 123 12.77 -14.69 15.08
CA LEU A 123 12.60 -14.00 16.36
C LEU A 123 12.45 -15.00 17.52
N LEU A 124 11.63 -16.04 17.35
CA LEU A 124 11.50 -17.12 18.33
C LEU A 124 12.82 -17.84 18.60
N GLN A 125 13.59 -18.16 17.54
CA GLN A 125 14.91 -18.78 17.67
C GLN A 125 15.86 -17.89 18.50
N ARG A 126 15.84 -16.57 18.28
CA ARG A 126 16.68 -15.63 19.03
C ARG A 126 16.27 -15.53 20.49
N LEU A 127 14.97 -15.52 20.79
CA LEU A 127 14.48 -15.60 22.16
C LEU A 127 14.98 -16.88 22.85
N ARG A 128 14.80 -18.04 22.22
CA ARG A 128 15.27 -19.33 22.76
C ARG A 128 16.78 -19.34 23.00
N ASN A 129 17.56 -18.78 22.07
CA ASN A 129 19.01 -18.66 22.23
C ASN A 129 19.38 -17.74 23.40
N TRP A 130 18.71 -16.60 23.55
CA TRP A 130 18.92 -15.70 24.68
C TRP A 130 18.62 -16.42 26.01
N ILE A 131 17.49 -17.13 26.12
CA ILE A 131 17.14 -17.91 27.32
C ILE A 131 18.22 -18.96 27.62
N ASN A 132 18.65 -19.73 26.62
CA ASN A 132 19.67 -20.76 26.78
C ASN A 132 21.05 -20.21 27.18
N VAL A 133 21.35 -18.95 26.87
CA VAL A 133 22.61 -18.30 27.26
C VAL A 133 22.53 -17.74 28.69
N HIS A 134 21.39 -17.15 29.05
CA HIS A 134 21.25 -16.39 30.30
C HIS A 134 20.64 -17.19 31.47
N PHE A 135 20.07 -18.36 31.21
CA PHE A 135 19.49 -19.26 32.22
C PHE A 135 20.11 -20.68 32.14
N ARG A 136 21.41 -20.75 32.45
CA ARG A 136 22.23 -21.98 32.42
C ARG A 136 22.38 -22.66 33.77
N ASN A 137 22.37 -21.90 34.87
CA ASN A 137 22.60 -22.43 36.20
C ASN A 137 21.38 -23.24 36.69
N PRO A 138 21.49 -24.57 36.91
CA PRO A 138 20.39 -25.40 37.38
C PRO A 138 19.86 -24.95 38.74
N ASP A 139 20.73 -24.54 39.67
CA ASP A 139 20.30 -24.13 41.01
C ASP A 139 19.37 -22.91 40.97
N ASN A 140 19.63 -21.97 40.04
CA ASN A 140 18.77 -20.81 39.84
C ASN A 140 17.42 -21.19 39.21
N LEU A 141 17.40 -22.21 38.35
CA LEU A 141 16.16 -22.72 37.76
C LEU A 141 15.31 -23.42 38.81
N ASP A 142 15.93 -24.26 39.65
CA ASP A 142 15.24 -24.95 40.74
C ASP A 142 14.69 -23.95 41.76
N LYS A 143 15.43 -22.88 42.06
CA LYS A 143 14.93 -21.76 42.87
C LYS A 143 13.71 -21.10 42.24
N LEU A 144 13.72 -20.84 40.93
CA LEU A 144 12.55 -20.29 40.23
C LEU A 144 11.33 -21.22 40.36
N ALA A 145 11.51 -22.53 40.19
CA ALA A 145 10.42 -23.49 40.36
C ALA A 145 9.84 -23.47 41.79
N GLN A 146 10.70 -23.41 42.82
CA GLN A 146 10.28 -23.30 44.22
C GLN A 146 9.53 -21.99 44.50
N ASP A 147 10.02 -20.86 43.98
CA ASP A 147 9.36 -19.57 44.14
C ASP A 147 7.98 -19.56 43.46
N LEU A 148 7.83 -20.21 42.30
CA LEU A 148 6.54 -20.34 41.60
C LEU A 148 5.55 -21.21 42.39
N GLU A 149 6.01 -22.32 42.98
CA GLU A 149 5.19 -23.17 43.84
C GLU A 149 4.76 -22.41 45.11
N HIS A 150 5.67 -21.67 45.74
CA HIS A 150 5.37 -20.87 46.93
C HIS A 150 4.34 -19.77 46.65
N ASN A 151 4.40 -19.15 45.47
CA ASN A 151 3.50 -18.08 45.05
C ASN A 151 2.16 -18.59 44.49
N GLY A 152 1.92 -19.91 44.47
CA GLY A 152 0.66 -20.49 44.00
C GLY A 152 0.40 -20.31 42.50
N SER A 153 1.46 -20.33 41.68
CA SER A 153 1.33 -20.23 40.22
C SER A 153 0.46 -21.36 39.66
N THR A 154 -0.40 -21.03 38.68
CA THR A 154 -1.25 -22.01 37.97
C THR A 154 -0.44 -23.07 37.23
N PHE A 155 0.75 -22.69 36.77
CA PHE A 155 1.70 -23.60 36.14
C PHE A 155 2.97 -23.69 36.98
N ILE A 156 3.28 -24.90 37.44
CA ILE A 156 4.49 -25.21 38.21
C ILE A 156 5.36 -26.14 37.36
N PRO A 157 6.46 -25.61 36.77
CA PRO A 157 7.38 -26.39 35.97
C PRO A 157 8.05 -27.53 36.78
N LYS A 158 8.04 -28.76 36.26
CA LYS A 158 8.61 -29.95 36.91
C LYS A 158 10.04 -30.27 36.47
N GLY A 159 10.57 -29.55 35.47
CA GLY A 159 11.91 -29.79 34.95
C GLY A 159 12.51 -28.61 34.17
N PRO A 160 13.80 -28.66 33.83
CA PRO A 160 14.53 -27.54 33.25
C PRO A 160 13.96 -27.07 31.91
N HIS A 161 13.38 -27.97 31.12
CA HIS A 161 12.72 -27.64 29.85
C HIS A 161 11.42 -26.86 30.06
N GLU A 162 10.61 -27.25 31.04
CA GLU A 162 9.37 -26.55 31.40
C GLU A 162 9.66 -25.19 32.05
N ILE A 163 10.73 -25.09 32.86
CA ILE A 163 11.14 -23.80 33.46
C ILE A 163 11.56 -22.83 32.35
N ARG A 164 12.30 -23.30 31.35
CA ARG A 164 12.66 -22.49 30.18
C ARG A 164 11.44 -22.14 29.32
N ALA A 165 10.45 -23.02 29.24
CA ALA A 165 9.19 -22.74 28.58
C ALA A 165 8.40 -21.65 29.34
N PHE A 166 8.36 -21.69 30.67
CA PHE A 166 7.79 -20.63 31.50
C PHE A 166 8.48 -19.28 31.26
N ILE A 167 9.81 -19.23 31.32
CA ILE A 167 10.57 -18.00 31.05
C ILE A 167 10.27 -17.49 29.63
N ALA A 168 10.26 -18.38 28.63
CA ALA A 168 9.92 -18.00 27.26
C ALA A 168 8.51 -17.42 27.17
N SER A 169 7.56 -18.01 27.89
CA SER A 169 6.19 -17.54 27.93
C SER A 169 6.06 -16.16 28.55
N THR A 170 6.68 -15.92 29.70
CA THR A 170 6.63 -14.61 30.35
C THR A 170 7.29 -13.53 29.50
N VAL A 171 8.44 -13.83 28.87
CA VAL A 171 9.10 -12.86 27.97
C VAL A 171 8.26 -12.63 26.71
N SER A 172 7.67 -13.68 26.14
CA SER A 172 6.74 -13.61 25.01
C SER A 172 5.52 -12.75 25.34
N GLN A 173 4.93 -12.94 26.52
CA GLN A 173 3.80 -12.15 26.99
C GLN A 173 4.17 -10.66 27.12
N THR A 174 5.31 -10.32 27.72
CA THR A 174 5.78 -8.93 27.79
C THR A 174 5.98 -8.33 26.40
N LEU A 175 6.57 -9.07 25.46
CA LEU A 175 6.72 -8.63 24.07
C LEU A 175 5.36 -8.45 23.39
N PHE A 176 4.41 -9.35 23.65
CA PHE A 176 3.07 -9.27 23.10
C PHE A 176 2.36 -8.01 23.59
N GLU A 177 2.24 -7.83 24.90
CA GLU A 177 1.53 -6.71 25.52
C GLU A 177 2.12 -5.34 25.18
N ARG A 178 3.45 -5.24 25.02
CA ARG A 178 4.13 -3.96 24.79
C ARG A 178 4.36 -3.63 23.32
N ILE A 179 4.40 -4.64 22.46
CA ILE A 179 4.80 -4.46 21.05
C ILE A 179 3.70 -4.99 20.13
N PHE A 180 3.35 -6.27 20.23
CA PHE A 180 2.54 -6.93 19.22
C PHE A 180 1.03 -6.66 19.32
N SER A 181 0.52 -6.36 20.52
CA SER A 181 -0.89 -6.03 20.76
C SER A 181 -1.24 -4.57 20.45
N SER A 182 -0.24 -3.69 20.31
CA SER A 182 -0.46 -2.27 20.02
C SER A 182 -1.14 -2.09 18.66
N TYR A 183 -2.16 -1.24 18.56
CA TYR A 183 -2.83 -0.96 17.27
C TYR A 183 -1.83 -0.45 16.23
N LEU A 184 -1.07 0.59 16.60
CA LEU A 184 0.13 1.06 15.91
C LEU A 184 1.23 1.25 16.93
N LEU A 185 2.40 0.68 16.66
CA LEU A 185 3.51 0.74 17.60
C LEU A 185 4.00 2.18 17.82
N GLY A 186 4.05 2.60 19.08
CA GLY A 186 4.46 3.94 19.51
C GLY A 186 3.30 4.90 19.80
N ILE A 187 2.05 4.47 19.58
CA ILE A 187 0.87 5.19 20.07
C ILE A 187 0.58 4.75 21.51
N PRO A 188 0.40 5.68 22.47
CA PRO A 188 -0.03 5.33 23.83
C PRO A 188 -1.36 4.57 23.82
N ASN A 189 -1.51 3.58 24.71
CA ASN A 189 -2.71 2.74 24.77
C ASN A 189 -4.01 3.55 24.97
N GLU A 190 -3.94 4.68 25.67
CA GLU A 190 -5.05 5.61 25.91
C GLU A 190 -5.63 6.18 24.60
N GLU A 191 -4.78 6.38 23.58
CA GLU A 191 -5.17 6.96 22.29
C GLU A 191 -5.41 5.86 21.23
N SER A 192 -4.94 4.63 21.48
CA SER A 192 -5.05 3.49 20.57
C SER A 192 -6.47 3.26 20.05
N GLY A 193 -7.48 3.33 20.94
CA GLY A 193 -8.89 3.15 20.56
C GLY A 193 -9.41 4.23 19.60
N ARG A 194 -8.92 5.48 19.71
CA ARG A 194 -9.29 6.56 18.78
C ARG A 194 -8.71 6.32 17.39
N PHE A 195 -7.46 5.86 17.30
CA PHE A 195 -6.84 5.53 16.03
C PHE A 195 -7.53 4.31 15.37
N ALA A 196 -7.91 3.30 16.14
CA ALA A 196 -8.71 2.18 15.64
C ALA A 196 -10.07 2.65 15.10
N SER A 197 -10.74 3.57 15.80
CA SER A 197 -12.02 4.15 15.37
C SER A 197 -11.89 4.96 14.07
N ILE A 198 -10.81 5.74 13.92
CA ILE A 198 -10.52 6.47 12.67
C ILE A 198 -10.33 5.49 11.52
N ALA A 199 -9.59 4.40 11.73
CA ALA A 199 -9.37 3.39 10.70
C ALA A 199 -10.67 2.67 10.29
N ALA A 200 -11.52 2.33 11.26
CA ALA A 200 -12.84 1.76 10.99
C ALA A 200 -13.71 2.74 10.17
N THR A 201 -13.75 4.02 10.57
CA THR A 201 -14.48 5.06 9.83
C THR A 201 -13.97 5.22 8.41
N LEU A 202 -12.65 5.24 8.21
CA LEU A 202 -12.05 5.31 6.87
C LEU A 202 -12.38 4.08 6.03
N ARG A 203 -12.43 2.90 6.64
CA ARG A 203 -12.78 1.65 5.95
C ARG A 203 -14.23 1.63 5.48
N GLU A 204 -15.15 2.15 6.28
CA GLU A 204 -16.58 2.19 5.94
C GLU A 204 -16.90 3.26 4.90
N ASN A 205 -16.20 4.39 4.93
CA ASN A 205 -16.53 5.56 4.12
C ASN A 205 -15.61 5.80 2.92
N CYS A 206 -14.48 5.11 2.83
CA CYS A 206 -13.49 5.31 1.77
C CYS A 206 -13.04 3.98 1.14
N PRO A 207 -12.51 4.01 -0.10
CA PRO A 207 -11.87 2.84 -0.68
C PRO A 207 -10.71 2.31 0.18
N GLU A 208 -10.49 1.00 0.17
CA GLU A 208 -9.50 0.30 1.01
C GLU A 208 -8.09 0.92 0.99
N HIS A 209 -7.64 1.38 -0.18
CA HIS A 209 -6.32 1.99 -0.34
C HIS A 209 -6.14 3.30 0.46
N VAL A 210 -7.23 4.00 0.81
CA VAL A 210 -7.18 5.23 1.60
C VAL A 210 -6.83 4.92 3.06
N GLU A 211 -7.53 3.95 3.66
CA GLU A 211 -7.21 3.47 5.02
C GLU A 211 -5.78 2.95 5.10
N HIS A 212 -5.38 2.11 4.13
CA HIS A 212 -4.01 1.59 4.09
C HIS A 212 -2.95 2.69 3.99
N ARG A 213 -3.15 3.71 3.15
CA ARG A 213 -2.23 4.86 3.04
C ARG A 213 -2.19 5.66 4.32
N TRP A 214 -3.34 5.90 4.94
CA TRP A 214 -3.42 6.60 6.23
C TRP A 214 -2.68 5.83 7.32
N ARG A 215 -2.91 4.51 7.45
CA ARG A 215 -2.25 3.64 8.43
C ARG A 215 -0.74 3.62 8.22
N THR A 216 -0.30 3.52 6.98
CA THR A 216 1.13 3.53 6.61
C THR A 216 1.79 4.88 6.94
N ALA A 217 1.17 6.00 6.53
CA ALA A 217 1.68 7.34 6.82
C ALA A 217 1.73 7.61 8.32
N THR A 218 0.69 7.21 9.06
CA THR A 218 0.61 7.34 10.51
C THR A 218 1.67 6.51 11.19
N SER A 219 1.86 5.25 10.80
CA SER A 219 2.94 4.38 11.31
C SER A 219 4.33 4.97 11.10
N ILE A 220 4.59 5.63 9.96
CA ILE A 220 5.87 6.30 9.69
C ILE A 220 6.05 7.55 10.57
N ALA A 221 4.98 8.34 10.72
CA ALA A 221 5.00 9.52 11.57
C ALA A 221 5.27 9.14 13.04
N VAL A 222 4.53 8.14 13.55
CA VAL A 222 4.69 7.64 14.92
C VAL A 222 6.11 7.08 15.14
N GLU A 223 6.65 6.29 14.20
CA GLU A 223 8.03 5.80 14.30
C GLU A 223 9.04 6.94 14.45
N ARG A 224 8.89 8.03 13.68
CA ARG A 224 9.82 9.17 13.74
C ARG A 224 9.67 10.02 14.99
N LEU A 225 8.50 10.01 15.61
CA LEU A 225 8.20 10.78 16.81
C LEU A 225 8.42 9.96 18.09
N SER A 226 8.46 8.62 17.99
CA SER A 226 8.67 7.72 19.12
C SER A 226 10.09 7.78 19.67
N ASP A 227 10.21 7.62 20.99
CA ASP A 227 11.49 7.42 21.67
C ASP A 227 11.79 5.90 21.74
N GLU A 228 12.21 5.33 20.59
CA GLU A 228 12.51 3.90 20.48
C GLU A 228 13.49 3.41 21.58
N PRO A 229 14.58 4.12 21.93
CA PRO A 229 15.44 3.72 23.05
C PRO A 229 14.68 3.57 24.38
N SER A 230 13.79 4.50 24.70
CA SER A 230 12.97 4.44 25.93
C SER A 230 12.00 3.26 25.91
N ASP A 231 11.34 3.02 24.78
CA ASP A 231 10.42 1.88 24.61
C ASP A 231 11.16 0.54 24.79
N ILE A 232 12.34 0.40 24.17
CA ILE A 232 13.19 -0.79 24.33
C ILE A 232 13.59 -0.98 25.79
N ASN A 233 14.04 0.08 26.45
CA ASN A 233 14.47 0.02 27.84
C ASN A 233 13.32 -0.37 28.78
N THR A 234 12.10 0.09 28.50
CA THR A 234 10.90 -0.26 29.28
C THR A 234 10.59 -1.76 29.20
N VAL A 235 10.64 -2.34 27.99
CA VAL A 235 10.45 -3.78 27.80
C VAL A 235 11.55 -4.59 28.49
N VAL A 236 12.81 -4.17 28.34
CA VAL A 236 13.96 -4.85 28.94
C VAL A 236 13.91 -4.77 30.47
N ALA A 237 13.61 -3.61 31.03
CA ALA A 237 13.49 -3.41 32.47
C ALA A 237 12.38 -4.28 33.08
N GLN A 238 11.26 -4.47 32.38
CA GLN A 238 10.20 -5.38 32.81
C GLN A 238 10.69 -6.85 32.86
N VAL A 239 11.43 -7.29 31.84
CA VAL A 239 12.00 -8.65 31.81
C VAL A 239 13.06 -8.83 32.89
N GLU A 240 13.91 -7.83 33.09
CA GLU A 240 14.89 -7.83 34.19
C GLU A 240 14.19 -7.88 35.55
N MET A 241 13.15 -7.07 35.78
CA MET A 241 12.41 -7.10 37.03
C MET A 241 11.83 -8.49 37.33
N ASN A 242 11.33 -9.18 36.30
CA ASN A 242 10.76 -10.52 36.44
C ASN A 242 11.82 -11.61 36.75
N PHE A 243 13.06 -11.45 36.25
CA PHE A 243 14.04 -12.55 36.24
C PHE A 243 15.44 -12.26 36.82
N THR A 244 15.68 -11.05 37.33
CA THR A 244 17.02 -10.60 37.80
C THR A 244 17.68 -11.60 38.75
N GLN A 245 16.91 -12.19 39.67
CA GLN A 245 17.44 -13.13 40.67
C GLN A 245 17.76 -14.53 40.14
N TYR A 246 17.40 -14.84 38.89
CA TYR A 246 17.57 -16.17 38.29
C TYR A 246 18.59 -16.18 37.14
N PHE A 247 19.10 -15.02 36.71
CA PHE A 247 20.11 -14.96 35.66
C PHE A 247 21.40 -15.70 36.07
N SER A 248 22.03 -16.33 35.09
CA SER A 248 23.35 -16.97 35.23
C SER A 248 24.51 -16.02 34.99
N VAL A 249 24.21 -14.76 34.64
CA VAL A 249 25.16 -13.68 34.37
C VAL A 249 24.70 -12.42 35.08
N GLU A 250 25.55 -11.39 35.12
CA GLU A 250 25.16 -10.09 35.66
C GLU A 250 23.94 -9.52 34.92
N PRO A 251 22.91 -9.01 35.64
CA PRO A 251 21.66 -8.55 35.04
C PRO A 251 21.83 -7.53 33.90
N PRO A 252 22.69 -6.50 34.01
CA PRO A 252 22.88 -5.51 32.94
C PRO A 252 23.34 -6.13 31.61
N ILE A 253 24.10 -7.24 31.68
CA ILE A 253 24.57 -7.96 30.49
C ILE A 253 23.40 -8.69 29.82
N ALA A 254 22.51 -9.29 30.61
CA ALA A 254 21.33 -9.99 30.10
C ALA A 254 20.37 -9.04 29.40
N GLY A 255 20.06 -7.89 30.00
CA GLY A 255 19.20 -6.87 29.41
C GLY A 255 19.79 -6.24 28.15
N MET A 256 21.08 -5.85 28.17
CA MET A 256 21.76 -5.32 26.99
C MET A 256 21.70 -6.28 25.80
N ARG A 257 21.76 -7.60 26.05
CA ARG A 257 21.66 -8.64 25.00
C ARG A 257 20.24 -8.90 24.53
N LEU A 258 19.23 -8.46 25.29
CA LEU A 258 17.82 -8.53 24.92
C LEU A 258 17.42 -7.35 24.01
N CYS A 259 18.03 -6.16 24.17
CA CYS A 259 17.71 -4.96 23.37
C CYS A 259 17.64 -5.21 21.85
N PRO A 260 18.58 -5.94 21.21
CA PRO A 260 18.51 -6.22 19.78
C PRO A 260 17.29 -7.05 19.37
N LEU A 261 16.86 -8.01 20.22
CA LEU A 261 15.65 -8.80 19.96
C LEU A 261 14.41 -7.91 20.03
N VAL A 262 14.29 -7.08 21.07
CA VAL A 262 13.17 -6.13 21.22
C VAL A 262 13.08 -5.20 20.02
N ARG A 263 14.21 -4.60 19.61
CA ARG A 263 14.27 -3.74 18.43
C ARG A 263 13.79 -4.46 17.16
N GLU A 264 14.20 -5.70 16.96
CA GLU A 264 13.77 -6.47 15.78
C GLU A 264 12.27 -6.81 15.83
N CYS A 265 11.72 -7.11 17.01
CA CYS A 265 10.26 -7.26 17.19
C CYS A 265 9.52 -5.96 16.82
N MET A 266 10.00 -4.80 17.29
CA MET A 266 9.43 -3.49 16.98
C MET A 266 9.46 -3.20 15.47
N GLN A 267 10.62 -3.41 14.83
CA GLN A 267 10.78 -3.21 13.39
C GLN A 267 9.89 -4.16 12.59
N PHE A 268 9.73 -5.40 13.03
CA PHE A 268 8.84 -6.36 12.40
C PHE A 268 7.37 -5.94 12.52
N ARG A 269 6.92 -5.52 13.70
CA ARG A 269 5.56 -4.97 13.90
C ARG A 269 5.30 -3.78 12.98
N ARG A 270 6.21 -2.80 12.94
CA ARG A 270 6.10 -1.62 12.05
C ARG A 270 6.03 -2.02 10.57
N LYS A 271 6.76 -3.05 10.14
CA LYS A 271 6.67 -3.56 8.76
C LYS A 271 5.29 -4.13 8.46
N LEU A 272 4.70 -4.90 9.39
CA LEU A 272 3.35 -5.43 9.27
C LEU A 272 2.29 -4.34 9.24
N ASP A 273 2.44 -3.32 10.09
CA ASP A 273 1.56 -2.14 10.14
C ASP A 273 1.55 -1.34 8.82
N ARG A 274 2.53 -1.58 7.94
CA ARG A 274 2.68 -0.92 6.63
C ARG A 274 2.34 -1.84 5.47
N GLN A 275 1.90 -3.08 5.71
CA GLN A 275 1.42 -3.95 4.63
C GLN A 275 -0.01 -3.59 4.25
N GLN A 276 -0.40 -3.87 3.01
CA GLN A 276 -1.79 -3.69 2.58
C GLN A 276 -2.74 -4.59 3.37
N GLY A 277 -2.39 -5.88 3.51
CA GLY A 277 -3.09 -6.81 4.40
C GLY A 277 -3.00 -6.36 5.86
N ARG A 278 -4.07 -6.64 6.63
CA ARG A 278 -4.11 -6.37 8.07
C ARG A 278 -3.71 -7.63 8.82
N TYR A 279 -2.63 -7.52 9.56
CA TYR A 279 -2.07 -8.61 10.35
C TYR A 279 -2.20 -8.31 11.83
N HIS A 280 -2.73 -9.30 12.55
CA HIS A 280 -2.97 -9.20 13.97
C HIS A 280 -2.25 -10.33 14.68
N PHE A 281 -1.70 -10.01 15.83
CA PHE A 281 -1.10 -10.99 16.71
C PHE A 281 -2.14 -11.46 17.71
N PHE A 282 -2.04 -12.72 18.12
CA PHE A 282 -2.85 -13.28 19.18
C PHE A 282 -1.99 -14.08 20.14
N HIS A 283 -2.39 -14.05 21.40
CA HIS A 283 -1.70 -14.70 22.50
C HIS A 283 -2.72 -15.18 23.53
N SER A 284 -2.90 -16.48 23.59
CA SER A 284 -3.87 -17.15 24.45
C SER A 284 -3.43 -17.11 25.91
N SER A 285 -4.40 -17.02 26.82
CA SER A 285 -4.14 -17.11 28.25
C SER A 285 -3.99 -18.57 28.71
N PRO A 286 -3.27 -18.84 29.82
CA PRO A 286 -3.30 -20.15 30.47
C PRO A 286 -4.73 -20.61 30.75
N GLY A 287 -5.03 -21.89 30.50
CA GLY A 287 -6.36 -22.51 30.66
C GLY A 287 -7.18 -22.58 29.37
N THR A 288 -6.77 -21.88 28.31
CA THR A 288 -7.43 -21.89 26.99
C THR A 288 -7.42 -23.30 26.41
N ILE A 289 -8.51 -23.70 25.75
CA ILE A 289 -8.62 -25.00 25.10
C ILE A 289 -7.66 -25.05 23.91
N PHE A 290 -6.83 -26.09 23.83
CA PHE A 290 -5.91 -26.26 22.72
C PHE A 290 -6.66 -26.45 21.40
N ASN A 291 -6.40 -25.59 20.42
CA ASN A 291 -6.98 -25.68 19.07
C ASN A 291 -5.88 -25.87 18.01
N ARG A 292 -5.87 -27.03 17.35
CA ARG A 292 -4.84 -27.40 16.36
C ARG A 292 -4.84 -26.51 15.11
N ASN A 293 -5.93 -25.82 14.80
CA ASN A 293 -6.01 -24.92 13.64
C ASN A 293 -5.29 -23.59 13.88
N HIS A 294 -5.21 -23.14 15.14
CA HIS A 294 -4.64 -21.85 15.51
C HIS A 294 -3.35 -21.98 16.34
N MET A 295 -3.10 -23.16 16.92
CA MET A 295 -2.00 -23.41 17.85
C MET A 295 -1.13 -24.58 17.40
N ARG A 296 0.15 -24.48 17.74
CA ARG A 296 1.19 -25.49 17.54
C ARG A 296 1.79 -25.85 18.88
N GLN A 297 1.77 -27.14 19.22
CA GLN A 297 2.45 -27.66 20.40
C GLN A 297 3.97 -27.47 20.27
N ALA A 298 4.59 -26.96 21.33
CA ALA A 298 6.03 -26.74 21.39
C ALA A 298 6.86 -28.03 21.45
N ILE A 299 6.31 -29.08 22.09
CA ILE A 299 6.91 -30.40 22.21
C ILE A 299 6.22 -31.34 21.21
N PRO A 300 6.93 -31.81 20.17
CA PRO A 300 6.37 -32.78 19.23
C PRO A 300 5.98 -34.09 19.95
N PHE A 301 4.88 -34.72 19.52
CA PHE A 301 4.43 -36.06 19.95
C PHE A 301 3.77 -36.19 21.34
N GLN A 302 3.47 -35.09 22.03
CA GLN A 302 2.63 -35.12 23.24
C GLN A 302 1.14 -35.25 22.85
N GLU A 303 0.36 -36.07 23.56
CA GLU A 303 -1.08 -36.27 23.27
C GLU A 303 -1.84 -34.93 23.30
N LEU A 304 -2.52 -34.63 22.18
CA LEU A 304 -3.17 -33.35 21.89
C LEU A 304 -4.63 -33.36 22.38
N ALA A 305 -4.84 -33.25 23.70
CA ALA A 305 -6.20 -33.18 24.26
C ALA A 305 -6.22 -32.51 25.64
N GLY A 306 -5.94 -31.22 25.70
CA GLY A 306 -6.08 -30.49 26.96
C GLY A 306 -5.92 -28.98 26.83
N ARG A 307 -5.49 -28.35 27.93
CA ARG A 307 -5.45 -26.90 28.08
C ARG A 307 -4.05 -26.35 27.88
N VAL A 308 -3.98 -25.15 27.32
CA VAL A 308 -2.76 -24.36 27.22
C VAL A 308 -2.29 -24.03 28.63
N GLN A 309 -1.10 -24.49 29.00
CA GLN A 309 -0.44 -24.11 30.25
C GLN A 309 0.23 -22.76 30.10
N CYS A 310 0.94 -22.56 28.99
CA CYS A 310 1.60 -21.31 28.68
C CYS A 310 1.85 -21.14 27.18
N THR A 311 1.76 -19.90 26.70
CA THR A 311 2.08 -19.52 25.31
C THR A 311 3.53 -19.12 25.21
N LEU A 312 4.31 -19.78 24.37
CA LEU A 312 5.74 -19.53 24.19
C LEU A 312 6.05 -18.48 23.12
N TRP A 313 5.15 -18.29 22.16
CA TRP A 313 5.31 -17.32 21.09
C TRP A 313 3.95 -16.99 20.46
N PRO A 314 3.62 -15.72 20.21
CA PRO A 314 2.32 -15.33 19.68
C PRO A 314 2.13 -15.84 18.24
N GLY A 315 0.88 -16.07 17.89
CA GLY A 315 0.46 -16.37 16.53
C GLY A 315 0.20 -15.10 15.72
N VAL A 316 0.03 -15.25 14.40
CA VAL A 316 -0.35 -14.17 13.48
C VAL A 316 -1.48 -14.62 12.59
N TYR A 317 -2.55 -13.84 12.53
CA TYR A 317 -3.60 -14.01 11.51
C TYR A 317 -3.68 -12.77 10.62
N LYS A 318 -4.25 -12.99 9.44
CA LYS A 318 -4.51 -11.99 8.42
C LYS A 318 -6.02 -11.83 8.26
N GLU A 319 -6.52 -10.61 8.39
CA GLU A 319 -7.93 -10.30 8.16
C GLU A 319 -8.23 -10.42 6.65
N LEU A 320 -9.32 -11.12 6.32
CA LEU A 320 -9.87 -11.26 4.98
C LEU A 320 -11.33 -10.76 4.99
N THR A 321 -11.88 -10.42 3.83
CA THR A 321 -13.30 -10.03 3.74
C THR A 321 -14.27 -11.13 4.16
N SER A 322 -13.87 -12.40 4.05
CA SER A 322 -14.67 -13.57 4.41
C SER A 322 -14.28 -14.22 5.75
N GLY A 323 -13.41 -13.58 6.55
CA GLY A 323 -12.98 -14.13 7.85
C GLY A 323 -11.51 -13.84 8.17
N ALA A 324 -10.82 -14.77 8.83
CA ALA A 324 -9.41 -14.63 9.18
C ALA A 324 -8.60 -15.86 8.75
N LEU A 325 -7.41 -15.62 8.21
CA LEU A 325 -6.45 -16.67 7.85
C LEU A 325 -5.31 -16.70 8.85
N VAL A 326 -5.11 -17.82 9.53
CA VAL A 326 -3.91 -18.03 10.36
C VAL A 326 -2.69 -18.15 9.47
N VAL A 327 -1.81 -17.15 9.53
CA VAL A 327 -0.53 -17.16 8.80
C VAL A 327 0.50 -17.95 9.59
N ILE A 328 0.52 -17.75 10.91
CA ILE A 328 1.43 -18.42 11.83
C ILE A 328 0.63 -18.90 13.03
N PRO A 329 0.61 -20.21 13.31
CA PRO A 329 -0.02 -20.70 14.52
C PRO A 329 0.78 -20.25 15.75
N GLU A 330 0.07 -19.93 16.81
CA GLU A 330 0.64 -19.65 18.11
C GLU A 330 1.43 -20.86 18.62
N THR A 331 2.59 -20.65 19.23
CA THR A 331 3.36 -21.76 19.82
C THR A 331 3.04 -21.89 21.30
N VAL A 332 2.46 -23.02 21.71
CA VAL A 332 1.97 -23.23 23.07
C VAL A 332 2.54 -24.51 23.69
N LEU A 333 2.58 -24.55 25.03
CA LEU A 333 2.71 -25.77 25.81
C LEU A 333 1.33 -26.12 26.35
N ALA A 334 0.70 -27.16 25.81
CA ALA A 334 -0.54 -27.72 26.35
C ALA A 334 -0.28 -29.06 27.06
N GLU A 335 -1.03 -29.33 28.13
CA GLU A 335 -1.02 -30.61 28.84
C GLU A 335 -2.44 -31.19 28.86
N LYS A 336 -2.55 -32.52 28.81
CA LYS A 336 -3.81 -33.25 28.87
C LYS A 336 -4.47 -33.03 30.24
N ASP A 337 -5.76 -32.72 30.25
CA ASP A 337 -6.51 -32.58 31.50
C ASP A 337 -6.49 -33.92 32.23
N ALA A 338 -6.06 -33.94 33.50
CA ALA A 338 -5.90 -35.15 34.30
C ALA A 338 -7.23 -35.79 34.76
N GLY A 339 -8.35 -35.50 34.09
CA GLY A 339 -9.67 -36.00 34.47
C GLY A 339 -10.73 -35.80 33.41
N HIS A 340 -10.82 -36.73 32.46
CA HIS A 340 -12.09 -37.27 31.95
C HIS A 340 -11.80 -38.45 31.01
N GLU A 341 -11.67 -39.65 31.59
CA GLU A 341 -12.08 -40.86 30.87
C GLU A 341 -13.62 -40.92 30.93
N SER A 342 -14.30 -40.34 29.94
CA SER A 342 -15.65 -40.76 29.58
C SER A 342 -15.95 -40.30 28.15
N SER A 343 -16.11 -41.30 27.29
CA SER A 343 -16.73 -41.25 25.97
C SER A 343 -17.95 -40.32 25.90
N THR A 344 -18.00 -39.49 24.87
CA THR A 344 -19.00 -39.59 23.78
C THR A 344 -18.62 -38.60 22.70
N ASP A 345 -18.46 -39.11 21.47
CA ASP A 345 -18.57 -38.29 20.26
C ASP A 345 -19.89 -37.53 20.30
N THR A 346 -19.81 -36.21 20.35
CA THR A 346 -20.94 -35.34 20.02
C THR A 346 -20.34 -34.15 19.29
N GLU A 347 -20.56 -34.11 17.97
CA GLU A 347 -20.38 -32.91 17.17
C GLU A 347 -21.22 -31.79 17.80
N VAL A 348 -20.56 -30.74 18.29
CA VAL A 348 -21.15 -29.52 18.84
C VAL A 348 -20.30 -28.34 18.32
N PRO A 349 -20.93 -27.20 17.96
CA PRO A 349 -20.58 -26.40 16.79
C PRO A 349 -19.39 -25.46 16.98
N GLU A 350 -18.95 -24.87 15.86
CA GLU A 350 -18.10 -23.68 15.76
C GLU A 350 -18.51 -22.60 16.77
N THR A 351 -17.94 -22.66 17.97
CA THR A 351 -17.92 -21.53 18.90
C THR A 351 -16.62 -20.78 18.70
N LEU A 352 -16.78 -19.58 18.15
CA LEU A 352 -15.78 -18.52 18.12
C LEU A 352 -15.23 -18.26 19.53
N VAL A 353 -13.95 -17.92 19.60
CA VAL A 353 -13.23 -17.63 20.85
C VAL A 353 -13.87 -16.39 21.52
N PRO A 354 -14.08 -16.37 22.85
CA PRO A 354 -14.72 -15.24 23.56
C PRO A 354 -14.04 -13.88 23.30
N ASP A 355 -12.70 -13.86 23.16
CA ASP A 355 -11.94 -12.63 22.89
C ASP A 355 -12.14 -12.06 21.46
N LEU A 356 -12.73 -12.83 20.55
CA LEU A 356 -13.17 -12.37 19.23
C LEU A 356 -14.62 -11.85 19.27
N GLN A 357 -15.42 -12.26 20.26
CA GLN A 357 -16.81 -11.86 20.41
C GLN A 357 -16.91 -10.42 20.94
N ASP A 358 -16.07 -10.04 21.91
CA ASP A 358 -16.05 -8.68 22.46
C ASP A 358 -15.67 -7.62 21.41
N ALA A 359 -14.84 -7.97 20.42
CA ALA A 359 -14.49 -7.09 19.30
C ALA A 359 -15.56 -7.04 18.18
N LEU A 360 -16.45 -8.04 18.11
CA LEU A 360 -17.54 -8.13 17.13
C LEU A 360 -18.86 -7.57 17.69
N ASP A 361 -19.11 -7.70 18.98
CA ASP A 361 -20.33 -7.22 19.65
C ASP A 361 -20.33 -5.67 19.78
N GLU A 362 -19.16 -5.02 19.89
CA GLU A 362 -19.06 -3.55 19.82
C GLU A 362 -19.41 -2.96 18.43
N LEU A 363 -19.49 -3.79 17.38
CA LEU A 363 -19.86 -3.38 16.03
C LEU A 363 -21.30 -3.79 15.64
N SER A 364 -22.00 -4.55 16.48
CA SER A 364 -23.35 -5.07 16.17
C SER A 364 -24.49 -4.24 16.77
N ASP A 365 -24.23 -3.26 17.64
CA ASP A 365 -25.25 -2.44 18.30
C ASP A 365 -25.77 -1.24 17.46
N SER A 366 -25.81 -1.38 16.13
CA SER A 366 -26.56 -0.45 15.27
C SER A 366 -27.71 -1.20 14.61
N GLY A 367 -28.72 -1.49 15.43
CA GLY A 367 -29.96 -2.11 14.97
C GLY A 367 -30.72 -1.22 14.00
N GLU A 368 -30.93 -1.72 12.78
CA GLU A 368 -32.05 -1.31 11.95
C GLU A 368 -32.77 -2.56 11.44
N ARG A 369 -34.03 -2.71 11.88
CA ARG A 369 -34.96 -3.76 11.47
C ARG A 369 -35.38 -3.49 10.03
N VAL A 370 -35.31 -4.50 9.17
CA VAL A 370 -36.08 -4.53 7.93
C VAL A 370 -36.80 -5.87 7.87
N ASP A 371 -38.13 -5.76 7.75
CA ASP A 371 -39.08 -6.85 7.69
C ASP A 371 -38.87 -7.72 6.44
N ASP A 372 -38.99 -9.03 6.65
CA ASP A 372 -39.24 -10.02 5.60
C ASP A 372 -40.60 -9.73 4.94
N ASP A 373 -40.64 -9.62 3.62
CA ASP A 373 -41.81 -10.08 2.89
C ASP A 373 -41.46 -10.72 1.54
N VAL A 374 -42.14 -11.83 1.30
CA VAL A 374 -41.86 -12.87 0.32
C VAL A 374 -42.42 -12.49 -1.06
N SER A 375 -41.69 -12.78 -2.14
CA SER A 375 -42.34 -13.17 -3.40
C SER A 375 -41.43 -14.01 -4.30
N SER A 376 -41.66 -15.32 -4.26
CA SER A 376 -41.19 -16.29 -5.26
C SER A 376 -41.96 -16.14 -6.58
N ARG A 377 -41.25 -16.26 -7.72
CA ARG A 377 -41.65 -16.67 -9.10
C ARG A 377 -40.61 -16.07 -10.07
N ASP A 378 -40.06 -16.72 -11.08
CA ASP A 378 -40.38 -17.96 -11.80
C ASP A 378 -39.10 -18.58 -12.39
N LEU A 379 -39.17 -19.90 -12.62
CA LEU A 379 -38.23 -20.74 -13.35
C LEU A 379 -38.48 -20.68 -14.87
N ALA A 380 -37.41 -20.76 -15.67
CA ALA A 380 -37.22 -21.49 -16.95
C ALA A 380 -36.17 -20.74 -17.80
N LEU A 381 -34.96 -21.29 -17.99
CA LEU A 381 -34.60 -22.17 -19.11
C LEU A 381 -34.90 -21.56 -20.48
N ASP A 382 -33.85 -21.16 -21.21
CA ASP A 382 -33.49 -21.85 -22.45
C ASP A 382 -32.06 -21.55 -22.91
N ALA A 383 -31.49 -22.58 -23.53
CA ALA A 383 -30.14 -22.67 -24.09
C ALA A 383 -30.08 -22.15 -25.53
N GLU A 384 -28.84 -22.07 -26.04
CA GLU A 384 -28.36 -22.10 -27.45
C GLU A 384 -27.47 -20.88 -27.81
N LEU A 385 -26.15 -21.04 -27.89
CA LEU A 385 -25.30 -21.59 -28.99
C LEU A 385 -24.78 -20.50 -29.95
N GLY A 386 -23.47 -20.57 -30.25
CA GLY A 386 -22.72 -19.80 -31.26
C GLY A 386 -21.67 -18.89 -30.60
N GLY A 387 -20.35 -19.14 -30.68
CA GLY A 387 -19.55 -19.37 -31.90
C GLY A 387 -19.54 -18.06 -32.71
N ASP A 388 -18.45 -17.35 -32.95
CA ASP A 388 -17.02 -17.68 -33.05
C ASP A 388 -16.19 -16.37 -32.99
N PRO A 389 -14.86 -16.41 -33.04
CA PRO A 389 -13.96 -15.28 -32.78
C PRO A 389 -13.57 -14.50 -34.05
N GLU A 390 -13.11 -13.25 -33.84
CA GLU A 390 -12.05 -12.61 -34.63
C GLU A 390 -10.98 -12.03 -33.69
#